data_AF-A0A4U0ZG19-F1
#
_entry.id   AF-A0A4U0ZG19-F1
#
_cell.length_a   1.000
_cell.length_b   1.000
_cell.length_c   1.000
_cell.angle_alpha   90.00
_cell.angle_beta   90.00
_cell.angle_gamma   90.00
#
_symmetry.space_group_name_H-M   'P 1'
#
loop_
_entity.id
_entity.type
_entity.pdbx_description
1 polymer ?
#
loop_
_entity_poly.entity_id
_entity_poly.type
_entity_poly.pdbx_seq_one_letter_code
_entity_poly.pdbx_strand_id
1 'polypeptide(L)'
;MKSYRFAQSERMLAIILSMLLLYILPTANSSQASESGLNINSATPLEIAQLKQAYRKATQDWEYVLQHYVDEQGRTDFKGLSKDIAPLKNVVAFISFASPEVTPDLFDTPQSVMAYHINSYNALAMYGVIEKGIPNGFTSFFSRAAFFKFRDVVIGNKVTNLYDYENDVIRPLNEPRAHFALNCMVKDCPRLPQTPFYAETLDDTLEQATHEFFADTKHFYIDDKQKRVYVSEILDFYTEDFVASGKVKHLPQYINQYLAEPIPNNYKLRFIDYDWRINAQPEKPKVSTSTNSDVDNASSQATTNPIVIAALTLHTNESKTAGFAHAPVSELAPLSKLLSGPLLETDVATNLATNIATNESTNTPFTLTSSPNQTTVLELYTSQGCSSCPPAEKWISGFVQSDKLWTELVPINFHVDYWDYFGWKDPFADSAFSKRQRDYKRVGKANTVATPGFALNGRAWNGWFRGQPLPNRVAPLSGELYASVQNNIIEVSFNNINRSTSNMLVVHAALLGFGIETSVKRGENAGRKLTHDFIVVDYENALLSSNGDNAHAQQYVASLPLPSNTHIKVKKHALVVWVSETNDPSPLQVAASWWLQGTKSM
;
A
#
# COMPACT_ATOMS: atom_id res chain seq x y z
N MET A 1 -25.47 -7.43 17.31
CA MET A 1 -24.70 -6.27 17.81
C MET A 1 -24.06 -5.47 16.66
N LYS A 2 -24.82 -5.06 15.64
CA LYS A 2 -24.29 -4.35 14.45
C LYS A 2 -24.89 -2.97 14.20
N SER A 3 -25.84 -2.52 15.02
CA SER A 3 -26.48 -1.20 14.93
C SER A 3 -25.84 -0.13 15.83
N TYR A 4 -24.73 -0.44 16.51
CA TYR A 4 -24.11 0.45 17.51
C TYR A 4 -22.86 1.21 17.04
N ARG A 5 -22.42 1.03 15.78
CA ARG A 5 -21.15 1.60 15.29
C ARG A 5 -21.27 2.82 14.37
N PHE A 6 -22.45 3.12 13.83
CA PHE A 6 -22.68 4.36 13.07
C PHE A 6 -23.00 5.56 13.99
N ALA A 7 -23.51 5.33 15.19
CA ALA A 7 -23.73 6.39 16.19
C ALA A 7 -22.46 6.83 16.96
N GLN A 8 -21.29 6.25 16.64
CA GLN A 8 -20.02 6.56 17.33
C GLN A 8 -19.18 7.63 16.63
N SER A 9 -19.36 7.90 15.33
CA SER A 9 -18.61 8.95 14.62
C SER A 9 -19.12 10.36 14.97
N GLU A 10 -20.44 10.55 15.05
CA GLU A 10 -21.04 11.82 15.49
C GLU A 10 -20.77 12.10 16.98
N ARG A 11 -20.75 11.06 17.81
CA ARG A 11 -20.35 11.17 19.22
C ARG A 11 -18.86 11.44 19.39
N MET A 12 -17.99 10.99 18.49
CA MET A 12 -16.54 11.27 18.57
C MET A 12 -16.22 12.73 18.27
N LEU A 13 -16.89 13.37 17.32
CA LEU A 13 -16.69 14.79 17.03
C LEU A 13 -17.07 15.66 18.24
N ALA A 14 -18.20 15.34 18.90
CA ALA A 14 -18.63 15.98 20.14
C ALA A 14 -17.74 15.65 21.35
N ILE A 15 -17.17 14.44 21.42
CA ILE A 15 -16.24 14.03 22.50
C ILE A 15 -14.86 14.68 22.33
N ILE A 16 -14.38 14.88 21.10
CA ILE A 16 -13.09 15.55 20.83
C ILE A 16 -13.22 17.07 21.01
N LEU A 17 -14.34 17.68 20.59
CA LEU A 17 -14.64 19.09 20.92
C LEU A 17 -14.82 19.31 22.44
N SER A 18 -15.42 18.36 23.16
CA SER A 18 -15.56 18.45 24.63
C SER A 18 -14.25 18.17 25.39
N MET A 19 -13.31 17.39 24.84
CA MET A 19 -11.96 17.26 25.41
C MET A 19 -11.09 18.51 25.17
N LEU A 20 -11.34 19.27 24.10
CA LEU A 20 -10.72 20.59 23.88
C LEU A 20 -11.27 21.67 24.84
N LEU A 21 -12.49 21.50 25.37
CA LEU A 21 -13.11 22.41 26.35
C LEU A 21 -12.58 22.27 27.78
N LEU A 22 -11.78 21.25 28.09
CA LEU A 22 -11.29 20.98 29.45
C LEU A 22 -10.02 21.76 29.84
N TYR A 23 -9.45 22.56 28.93
CA TYR A 23 -8.21 23.31 29.20
C TYR A 23 -8.36 24.84 29.32
N ILE A 24 -9.56 25.43 29.14
CA ILE A 24 -9.73 26.88 29.22
C ILE A 24 -11.09 27.25 29.86
N LEU A 25 -11.03 27.73 31.11
CA LEU A 25 -12.04 28.43 31.96
C LEU A 25 -12.72 27.67 33.14
N PRO A 26 -12.98 28.38 34.26
CA PRO A 26 -13.49 27.79 35.51
C PRO A 26 -15.01 27.60 35.53
N THR A 27 -15.43 26.67 36.39
CA THR A 27 -16.78 26.11 36.58
C THR A 27 -17.95 27.11 36.54
N ALA A 28 -18.95 26.82 35.71
CA ALA A 28 -20.33 27.26 35.93
C ALA A 28 -21.36 26.30 35.29
N ASN A 29 -22.54 26.26 35.92
CA ASN A 29 -23.59 25.25 35.88
C ASN A 29 -24.21 24.85 34.52
N SER A 30 -24.67 23.61 34.51
CA SER A 30 -25.55 22.95 33.53
C SER A 30 -26.92 23.60 33.38
N SER A 31 -27.44 23.69 32.14
CA SER A 31 -28.76 23.13 31.79
C SER A 31 -29.07 23.18 30.27
N GLN A 32 -29.62 22.07 29.80
CA GLN A 32 -30.46 21.85 28.60
C GLN A 32 -29.85 22.05 27.19
N ALA A 33 -29.60 20.92 26.52
CA ALA A 33 -29.53 20.83 25.05
C ALA A 33 -30.65 19.90 24.56
N SER A 34 -31.57 20.44 23.77
CA SER A 34 -32.57 19.71 22.99
C SER A 34 -31.98 19.25 21.65
N GLU A 35 -32.28 18.01 21.27
CA GLU A 35 -31.93 17.40 19.99
C GLU A 35 -32.46 18.23 18.80
N SER A 36 -31.56 18.70 17.95
CA SER A 36 -31.86 19.09 16.57
C SER A 36 -30.75 18.55 15.67
N GLY A 37 -31.15 17.85 14.61
CA GLY A 37 -30.27 17.09 13.73
C GLY A 37 -29.20 17.95 13.05
N LEU A 38 -27.95 17.48 13.10
CA LEU A 38 -26.81 18.12 12.46
C LEU A 38 -26.81 17.79 10.96
N ASN A 39 -27.03 18.83 10.16
CA ASN A 39 -26.81 18.84 8.74
C ASN A 39 -25.29 18.96 8.49
N ILE A 40 -24.67 17.89 7.99
CA ILE A 40 -23.22 17.78 7.79
C ILE A 40 -22.87 18.46 6.46
N ASN A 41 -22.67 19.79 6.42
CA ASN A 41 -22.06 20.44 5.25
C ASN A 41 -21.41 21.81 5.48
N SER A 42 -21.24 22.28 6.72
CA SER A 42 -20.38 23.43 7.02
C SER A 42 -20.12 23.53 8.51
N ALA A 43 -18.84 23.59 8.89
CA ALA A 43 -18.47 23.92 10.27
C ALA A 43 -18.99 25.34 10.60
N THR A 44 -19.48 25.53 11.82
CA THR A 44 -19.89 26.85 12.29
C THR A 44 -18.67 27.80 12.31
N PRO A 45 -18.86 29.13 12.22
CA PRO A 45 -17.75 30.09 12.31
C PRO A 45 -16.89 29.93 13.57
N LEU A 46 -17.49 29.49 14.68
CA LEU A 46 -16.78 29.21 15.94
C LEU A 46 -15.90 27.95 15.83
N GLU A 47 -16.41 26.88 15.22
CA GLU A 47 -15.65 25.65 14.97
C GLU A 47 -14.48 25.89 14.01
N ILE A 48 -14.69 26.68 12.95
CA ILE A 48 -13.61 27.08 12.02
C ILE A 48 -12.55 27.90 12.76
N ALA A 49 -12.93 28.84 13.62
CA ALA A 49 -11.99 29.64 14.39
C ALA A 49 -11.14 28.76 15.34
N GLN A 50 -11.76 27.77 15.99
CA GLN A 50 -11.08 26.79 16.84
C GLN A 50 -10.13 25.89 16.04
N LEU A 51 -10.57 25.40 14.87
CA LEU A 51 -9.73 24.61 13.97
C LEU A 51 -8.51 25.41 13.48
N LYS A 52 -8.71 26.68 13.11
CA LYS A 52 -7.60 27.59 12.74
C LYS A 52 -6.62 27.81 13.91
N GLN A 53 -7.13 27.92 15.13
CA GLN A 53 -6.27 28.02 16.31
C GLN A 53 -5.48 26.73 16.57
N ALA A 54 -6.12 25.56 16.45
CA ALA A 54 -5.47 24.27 16.58
C ALA A 54 -4.38 24.08 15.52
N TYR A 55 -4.65 24.47 14.27
CA TYR A 55 -3.68 24.41 13.17
C TYR A 55 -2.48 25.32 13.43
N ARG A 56 -2.71 26.56 13.88
CA ARG A 56 -1.63 27.47 14.28
C ARG A 56 -0.77 26.87 15.39
N LYS A 57 -1.39 26.27 16.42
CA LYS A 57 -0.67 25.63 17.52
C LYS A 57 0.15 24.43 17.04
N ALA A 58 -0.40 23.58 16.18
CA ALA A 58 0.32 22.46 15.59
C ALA A 58 1.50 22.95 14.73
N THR A 59 1.31 24.00 13.95
CA THR A 59 2.39 24.61 13.14
C THR A 59 3.51 25.16 14.04
N GLN A 60 3.17 25.84 15.13
CA GLN A 60 4.15 26.32 16.13
C GLN A 60 4.88 25.18 16.83
N ASP A 61 4.19 24.08 17.15
CA ASP A 61 4.83 22.90 17.73
C ASP A 61 5.77 22.23 16.74
N TRP A 62 5.40 22.19 15.45
CA TRP A 62 6.28 21.67 14.40
C TRP A 62 7.50 22.55 14.21
N GLU A 63 7.32 23.87 14.17
CA GLU A 63 8.41 24.84 14.12
C GLU A 63 9.37 24.69 15.30
N TYR A 64 8.84 24.57 16.52
CA TYR A 64 9.65 24.31 17.72
C TYR A 64 10.49 23.04 17.57
N VAL A 65 9.89 21.93 17.08
CA VAL A 65 10.61 20.68 16.86
C VAL A 65 11.76 20.87 15.87
N LEU A 66 11.50 21.52 14.75
CA LEU A 66 12.50 21.76 13.71
C LEU A 66 13.65 22.64 14.23
N GLN A 67 13.34 23.76 14.89
CA GLN A 67 14.36 24.70 15.38
C GLN A 67 15.26 24.13 16.48
N HIS A 68 14.71 23.27 17.35
CA HIS A 68 15.44 22.79 18.52
C HIS A 68 16.15 21.45 18.29
N TYR A 69 15.65 20.64 17.35
CA TYR A 69 16.13 19.26 17.17
C TYR A 69 16.67 18.97 15.78
N VAL A 70 16.56 19.88 14.81
CA VAL A 70 17.20 19.74 13.49
C VAL A 70 18.37 20.72 13.42
N ASP A 71 19.53 20.26 12.95
CA ASP A 71 20.69 21.14 12.75
C ASP A 71 20.73 21.74 11.34
N GLU A 72 21.69 22.62 11.09
CA GLU A 72 21.84 23.32 9.80
C GLU A 72 22.02 22.35 8.61
N GLN A 73 22.56 21.15 8.87
CA GLN A 73 22.74 20.09 7.87
C GLN A 73 21.48 19.21 7.69
N GLY A 74 20.37 19.53 8.38
CA GLY A 74 19.13 18.76 8.32
C GLY A 74 19.16 17.44 9.10
N ARG A 75 20.09 17.28 10.05
CA ARG A 75 20.18 16.08 10.91
C ARG A 75 19.38 16.27 12.19
N THR A 76 18.71 15.21 12.64
CA THR A 76 17.79 15.27 13.77
C THR A 76 18.40 14.69 15.05
N ASP A 77 18.30 15.40 16.18
CA ASP A 77 18.57 14.90 17.53
C ASP A 77 17.37 14.09 18.04
N PHE A 78 17.18 12.88 17.50
CA PHE A 78 16.10 11.98 17.92
C PHE A 78 16.15 11.65 19.41
N LYS A 79 17.34 11.62 20.02
CA LYS A 79 17.53 11.28 21.44
C LYS A 79 17.10 12.43 22.33
N GLY A 80 17.41 13.67 21.97
CA GLY A 80 16.88 14.88 22.61
C GLY A 80 15.37 14.96 22.44
N LEU A 81 14.89 14.86 21.21
CA LEU A 81 13.47 14.99 20.89
C LEU A 81 12.61 13.91 21.55
N SER A 82 13.11 12.68 21.69
CA SER A 82 12.38 11.62 22.41
C SER A 82 12.09 11.96 23.89
N LYS A 83 12.89 12.84 24.51
CA LYS A 83 12.68 13.32 25.89
C LYS A 83 11.70 14.49 25.98
N ASP A 84 11.52 15.22 24.87
CA ASP A 84 10.63 16.37 24.73
C ASP A 84 9.66 16.14 23.55
N ILE A 85 9.01 14.99 23.56
CA ILE A 85 8.23 14.50 22.41
C ILE A 85 6.85 15.18 22.29
N ALA A 86 6.43 15.96 23.29
CA ALA A 86 5.08 16.50 23.39
C ALA A 86 4.72 17.42 22.21
N PRO A 87 5.57 18.36 21.76
CA PRO A 87 5.28 19.18 20.58
C PRO A 87 5.04 18.32 19.33
N LEU A 88 5.91 17.35 19.04
CA LEU A 88 5.72 16.46 17.88
C LEU A 88 4.43 15.63 17.98
N LYS A 89 4.07 15.15 19.18
CA LYS A 89 2.80 14.44 19.41
C LYS A 89 1.59 15.32 19.12
N ASN A 90 1.63 16.61 19.46
CA ASN A 90 0.54 17.53 19.15
C ASN A 90 0.35 17.70 17.65
N VAL A 91 1.46 17.77 16.88
CA VAL A 91 1.42 17.79 15.41
C VAL A 91 0.75 16.54 14.87
N VAL A 92 1.20 15.35 15.30
CA VAL A 92 0.63 14.06 14.87
C VAL A 92 -0.84 13.93 15.26
N ALA A 93 -1.21 14.41 16.44
CA ALA A 93 -2.61 14.43 16.88
C ALA A 93 -3.46 15.32 15.97
N PHE A 94 -3.00 16.51 15.61
CA PHE A 94 -3.69 17.40 14.68
C PHE A 94 -3.90 16.74 13.31
N ILE A 95 -2.83 16.18 12.73
CA ILE A 95 -2.86 15.49 11.43
C ILE A 95 -3.89 14.35 11.44
N SER A 96 -4.07 13.66 12.58
CA SER A 96 -4.98 12.52 12.67
C SER A 96 -6.45 12.87 12.41
N PHE A 97 -6.89 14.10 12.65
CA PHE A 97 -8.29 14.49 12.49
C PHE A 97 -8.54 15.60 11.45
N ALA A 98 -7.52 16.38 11.06
CA ALA A 98 -7.63 17.46 10.09
C ALA A 98 -6.76 17.18 8.86
N SER A 99 -7.32 17.38 7.66
CA SER A 99 -6.63 17.29 6.37
C SER A 99 -7.36 18.15 5.33
N PRO A 100 -6.77 18.45 4.15
CA PRO A 100 -7.45 19.13 3.05
C PRO A 100 -8.81 18.52 2.67
N GLU A 101 -8.95 17.19 2.75
CA GLU A 101 -10.19 16.50 2.41
C GLU A 101 -11.25 16.57 3.53
N VAL A 102 -10.83 16.66 4.80
CA VAL A 102 -11.75 16.64 5.96
C VAL A 102 -12.10 18.03 6.44
N THR A 103 -11.14 18.96 6.37
CA THR A 103 -11.25 20.34 6.85
C THR A 103 -10.80 21.31 5.76
N PRO A 104 -11.47 21.35 4.59
CA PRO A 104 -11.06 22.18 3.45
C PRO A 104 -10.99 23.68 3.78
N ASP A 105 -11.79 24.16 4.74
CA ASP A 105 -11.79 25.57 5.18
C ASP A 105 -10.48 26.03 5.86
N LEU A 106 -9.59 25.09 6.20
CA LEU A 106 -8.23 25.38 6.68
C LEU A 106 -7.21 25.51 5.55
N PHE A 107 -7.53 25.00 4.36
CA PHE A 107 -6.60 24.81 3.25
C PHE A 107 -7.23 25.38 1.98
N ASP A 108 -7.35 26.71 1.93
CA ASP A 108 -8.05 27.46 0.91
C ASP A 108 -7.23 27.72 -0.37
N THR A 109 -5.94 27.37 -0.36
CA THR A 109 -5.02 27.55 -1.49
C THR A 109 -4.27 26.24 -1.82
N PRO A 110 -3.91 25.99 -3.09
CA PRO A 110 -3.04 24.86 -3.46
C PRO A 110 -1.73 24.83 -2.66
N GLN A 111 -1.16 26.00 -2.36
CA GLN A 111 0.04 26.13 -1.54
C GLN A 111 -0.22 25.68 -0.10
N SER A 112 -1.34 26.04 0.50
CA SER A 112 -1.69 25.56 1.85
C SER A 112 -1.89 24.04 1.91
N VAL A 113 -2.45 23.44 0.86
CA VAL A 113 -2.61 21.99 0.70
C VAL A 113 -1.24 21.32 0.63
N MET A 114 -0.37 21.76 -0.29
CA MET A 114 0.97 21.19 -0.46
C MET A 114 1.84 21.38 0.80
N ALA A 115 1.84 22.57 1.39
CA ALA A 115 2.56 22.86 2.63
C ALA A 115 2.11 21.94 3.77
N TYR A 116 0.80 21.73 3.93
CA TYR A 116 0.27 20.77 4.90
C TYR A 116 0.80 19.36 4.64
N HIS A 117 0.77 18.90 3.39
CA HIS A 117 1.20 17.54 3.04
C HIS A 117 2.69 17.29 3.29
N ILE A 118 3.55 18.23 2.90
CA ILE A 118 5.00 18.14 3.12
C ILE A 118 5.31 18.13 4.62
N ASN A 119 4.74 19.07 5.39
CA ASN A 119 4.94 19.12 6.83
C ASN A 119 4.42 17.86 7.53
N SER A 120 3.25 17.37 7.11
CA SER A 120 2.65 16.16 7.68
C SER A 120 3.49 14.92 7.41
N TYR A 121 4.00 14.74 6.18
CA TYR A 121 4.90 13.65 5.85
C TYR A 121 6.15 13.68 6.72
N ASN A 122 6.82 14.85 6.79
CA ASN A 122 8.06 15.01 7.54
C ASN A 122 7.86 14.79 9.05
N ALA A 123 6.81 15.36 9.64
CA ALA A 123 6.48 15.18 11.05
C ALA A 123 6.12 13.72 11.37
N LEU A 124 5.32 13.07 10.52
CA LEU A 124 4.97 11.66 10.70
C LEU A 124 6.20 10.76 10.55
N ALA A 125 7.09 11.01 9.58
CA ALA A 125 8.33 10.26 9.41
C ALA A 125 9.23 10.39 10.65
N MET A 126 9.42 11.62 11.14
CA MET A 126 10.19 11.90 12.36
C MET A 126 9.60 11.19 13.59
N TYR A 127 8.28 11.26 13.78
CA TYR A 127 7.60 10.59 14.88
C TYR A 127 7.76 9.07 14.82
N GLY A 128 7.72 8.51 13.61
CA GLY A 128 7.97 7.09 13.38
C GLY A 128 9.33 6.63 13.93
N VAL A 129 10.38 7.43 13.74
CA VAL A 129 11.77 7.08 14.17
C VAL A 129 11.81 6.93 15.68
N ILE A 130 11.15 7.85 16.38
CA ILE A 130 11.13 7.89 17.84
C ILE A 130 10.29 6.76 18.41
N GLU A 131 9.09 6.53 17.87
CA GLU A 131 8.16 5.51 18.35
C GLU A 131 8.72 4.08 18.21
N LYS A 132 9.42 3.79 17.12
CA LYS A 132 10.06 2.48 16.90
C LYS A 132 11.35 2.29 17.71
N GLY A 133 11.89 3.37 18.26
CA GLY A 133 13.21 3.42 18.88
C GLY A 133 14.31 3.56 17.82
N ILE A 134 15.31 4.40 18.12
CA ILE A 134 16.49 4.64 17.26
C ILE A 134 17.28 3.34 17.17
N PRO A 135 17.25 2.58 16.06
CA PRO A 135 17.99 1.34 15.96
C PRO A 135 19.48 1.65 15.96
N ASN A 136 20.29 0.80 16.61
CA ASN A 136 21.73 0.79 16.40
C ASN A 136 22.02 0.30 14.97
N GLY A 137 21.91 1.22 14.00
CA GLY A 137 22.07 0.96 12.58
C GLY A 137 20.81 0.38 11.92
N PHE A 138 20.34 1.06 10.87
CA PHE A 138 19.48 0.46 9.86
C PHE A 138 20.32 -0.39 8.91
N THR A 139 20.96 -1.45 9.43
CA THR A 139 21.84 -2.32 8.61
C THR A 139 21.09 -3.45 7.91
N SER A 140 19.87 -3.79 8.37
CA SER A 140 19.02 -4.80 7.74
C SER A 140 17.92 -4.16 6.91
N PHE A 141 17.75 -4.65 5.68
CA PHE A 141 16.77 -4.18 4.70
C PHE A 141 15.31 -4.33 5.18
N PHE A 142 15.00 -5.38 5.95
CA PHE A 142 13.66 -5.59 6.53
C PHE A 142 13.28 -4.53 7.57
N SER A 143 14.24 -3.99 8.33
CA SER A 143 13.95 -2.91 9.29
C SER A 143 13.72 -1.56 8.60
N ARG A 144 14.27 -1.36 7.40
CA ARG A 144 14.01 -0.19 6.53
C ARG A 144 12.61 -0.26 5.94
N ALA A 145 12.20 -1.42 5.40
CA ALA A 145 10.85 -1.63 4.86
C ALA A 145 9.75 -1.60 5.93
N ALA A 146 10.01 -2.13 7.12
CA ALA A 146 9.04 -2.06 8.21
C ALA A 146 8.81 -0.66 8.78
N PHE A 147 9.78 0.23 8.61
CA PHE A 147 9.75 1.57 9.16
C PHE A 147 8.81 2.51 8.38
N PHE A 148 8.92 2.55 7.05
CA PHE A 148 8.16 3.48 6.20
C PHE A 148 6.78 2.94 5.76
N LYS A 149 6.62 1.61 5.68
CA LYS A 149 5.50 0.99 4.96
C LYS A 149 4.61 0.07 5.79
N PHE A 150 5.11 -0.50 6.89
CA PHE A 150 4.28 -1.28 7.83
C PHE A 150 3.78 -0.47 9.02
N ARG A 151 3.98 0.85 9.02
CA ARG A 151 3.43 1.74 10.03
C ARG A 151 2.19 2.44 9.48
N ASP A 152 1.05 2.04 10.02
CA ASP A 152 -0.20 2.74 9.81
C ASP A 152 -0.11 4.12 10.50
N VAL A 153 -0.42 5.17 9.74
CA VAL A 153 -0.63 6.54 10.23
C VAL A 153 -2.08 6.92 9.99
N VAL A 154 -2.58 7.85 10.79
CA VAL A 154 -3.92 8.41 10.60
C VAL A 154 -3.75 9.83 10.09
N ILE A 155 -4.40 10.14 8.96
CA ILE A 155 -4.42 11.47 8.35
C ILE A 155 -5.86 11.78 8.00
N GLY A 156 -6.44 12.84 8.58
CA GLY A 156 -7.85 13.20 8.33
C GLY A 156 -8.80 12.01 8.55
N ASN A 157 -8.70 11.32 9.68
CA ASN A 157 -9.47 10.13 10.04
C ASN A 157 -9.33 8.91 9.11
N LYS A 158 -8.41 8.95 8.14
CA LYS A 158 -8.10 7.83 7.25
C LYS A 158 -6.81 7.16 7.67
N VAL A 159 -6.84 5.83 7.75
CA VAL A 159 -5.65 5.02 7.99
C VAL A 159 -4.91 4.83 6.66
N THR A 160 -3.62 5.20 6.63
CA THR A 160 -2.71 5.05 5.48
C THR A 160 -1.28 4.74 5.97
N ASN A 161 -0.25 4.80 5.12
CA ASN A 161 1.16 4.80 5.50
C ASN A 161 1.91 5.90 4.72
N LEU A 162 3.20 6.14 5.03
CA LEU A 162 3.95 7.23 4.39
C LEU A 162 4.16 7.03 2.88
N TYR A 163 4.38 5.79 2.44
CA TYR A 163 4.54 5.47 1.02
C TYR A 163 3.25 5.75 0.24
N ASP A 164 2.12 5.29 0.75
CA ASP A 164 0.82 5.52 0.13
C ASP A 164 0.43 6.99 0.20
N TYR A 165 0.76 7.68 1.28
CA TYR A 165 0.50 9.11 1.40
C TYR A 165 1.25 9.90 0.33
N GLU A 166 2.53 9.58 0.12
CA GLU A 166 3.33 10.19 -0.94
C GLU A 166 2.75 9.87 -2.33
N ASN A 167 2.45 8.62 -2.62
CA ASN A 167 2.03 8.19 -3.96
C ASN A 167 0.58 8.50 -4.31
N ASP A 168 -0.34 8.33 -3.36
CA ASP A 168 -1.77 8.45 -3.60
C ASP A 168 -2.30 9.86 -3.28
N VAL A 169 -1.54 10.70 -2.57
CA VAL A 169 -1.97 12.05 -2.15
C VAL A 169 -0.99 13.15 -2.58
N ILE A 170 0.31 13.03 -2.31
CA ILE A 170 1.26 14.13 -2.58
C ILE A 170 1.64 14.20 -4.06
N ARG A 171 2.08 13.10 -4.66
CA ARG A 171 2.50 13.04 -6.08
C ARG A 171 1.39 13.50 -7.05
N PRO A 172 0.10 13.16 -6.86
CA PRO A 172 -0.99 13.66 -7.71
C PRO A 172 -1.19 15.19 -7.69
N LEU A 173 -0.60 15.91 -6.72
CA LEU A 173 -0.60 17.38 -6.72
C LEU A 173 0.34 17.97 -7.78
N ASN A 174 1.14 17.14 -8.46
CA ASN A 174 1.95 17.49 -9.63
C ASN A 174 2.96 18.62 -9.36
N GLU A 175 3.64 18.55 -8.22
CA GLU A 175 4.74 19.45 -7.84
C GLU A 175 6.03 18.65 -7.68
N PRO A 176 6.88 18.58 -8.72
CA PRO A 176 8.09 17.75 -8.70
C PRO A 176 9.08 18.16 -7.63
N ARG A 177 9.08 19.45 -7.22
CA ARG A 177 9.99 19.95 -6.17
C ARG A 177 9.68 19.37 -4.79
N ALA A 178 8.49 18.80 -4.58
CA ALA A 178 8.14 18.12 -3.35
C ALA A 178 9.12 16.97 -3.03
N HIS A 179 9.66 16.28 -4.04
CA HIS A 179 10.68 15.22 -3.85
C HIS A 179 11.99 15.73 -3.24
N PHE A 180 12.25 17.03 -3.26
CA PHE A 180 13.38 17.68 -2.60
C PHE A 180 13.02 18.29 -1.24
N ALA A 181 11.78 18.09 -0.77
CA ALA A 181 11.25 18.59 0.50
C ALA A 181 10.75 17.47 1.43
N LEU A 182 10.36 16.32 0.87
CA LEU A 182 9.96 15.14 1.62
C LEU A 182 11.19 14.47 2.24
N ASN A 183 11.30 14.53 3.57
CA ASN A 183 12.39 13.96 4.33
C ASN A 183 11.91 12.75 5.12
N CYS A 184 12.43 11.59 4.72
CA CYS A 184 12.18 10.29 5.32
C CYS A 184 13.08 10.00 6.53
N MET A 185 13.85 10.95 7.05
CA MET A 185 14.77 10.82 8.20
C MET A 185 16.01 9.93 7.95
N VAL A 186 16.29 9.55 6.70
CA VAL A 186 17.54 8.86 6.33
C VAL A 186 18.57 9.84 5.77
N LYS A 187 19.83 9.43 5.71
CA LYS A 187 20.94 10.30 5.35
C LYS A 187 20.72 10.94 3.99
N ASP A 188 20.38 10.15 2.97
CA ASP A 188 20.32 10.64 1.58
C ASP A 188 18.98 11.28 1.20
N CYS A 189 18.08 11.42 2.18
CA CYS A 189 16.90 12.25 2.01
C CYS A 189 17.31 13.74 1.86
N PRO A 190 16.49 14.57 1.18
CA PRO A 190 16.74 16.00 1.03
C PRO A 190 16.92 16.69 2.38
N ARG A 191 17.64 17.82 2.44
CA ARG A 191 17.86 18.54 3.70
C ARG A 191 16.51 18.93 4.34
N LEU A 192 16.31 18.52 5.59
CA LEU A 192 15.15 18.98 6.39
C LEU A 192 15.43 20.40 6.90
N PRO A 193 14.62 21.41 6.54
CA PRO A 193 14.82 22.77 7.05
C PRO A 193 14.48 22.88 8.54
N GLN A 194 15.01 23.93 9.19
CA GLN A 194 14.71 24.26 10.60
C GLN A 194 13.41 25.08 10.76
N THR A 195 12.66 25.27 9.66
CA THR A 195 11.37 25.97 9.64
C THR A 195 10.35 25.11 8.88
N PRO A 196 9.06 25.16 9.25
CA PRO A 196 8.00 24.55 8.47
C PRO A 196 7.95 25.11 7.06
N PHE A 197 7.37 24.34 6.15
CA PHE A 197 6.94 24.87 4.86
C PHE A 197 5.66 25.68 5.09
N TYR A 198 5.71 27.01 4.90
CA TYR A 198 4.54 27.87 5.03
C TYR A 198 3.90 28.10 3.67
N ALA A 199 2.57 28.19 3.62
CA ALA A 199 1.82 28.36 2.37
C ALA A 199 2.25 29.62 1.61
N GLU A 200 2.51 30.70 2.35
CA GLU A 200 2.81 32.03 1.82
C GLU A 200 4.19 32.12 1.16
N THR A 201 5.11 31.21 1.51
CA THR A 201 6.50 31.19 1.03
C THR A 201 6.87 29.86 0.40
N LEU A 202 5.87 29.02 0.10
CA LEU A 202 6.09 27.63 -0.30
C LEU A 202 6.91 27.54 -1.58
N ASP A 203 6.56 28.31 -2.60
CA ASP A 203 7.24 28.26 -3.90
C ASP A 203 8.72 28.63 -3.77
N ASP A 204 9.03 29.71 -3.08
CA ASP A 204 10.42 30.13 -2.83
C ASP A 204 11.19 29.09 -2.00
N THR A 205 10.53 28.49 -1.01
CA THR A 205 11.14 27.47 -0.14
C THR A 205 11.43 26.17 -0.91
N LEU A 206 10.52 25.75 -1.79
CA LEU A 206 10.69 24.59 -2.66
C LEU A 206 11.79 24.83 -3.71
N GLU A 207 11.83 26.03 -4.29
CA GLU A 207 12.87 26.44 -5.21
C GLU A 207 14.24 26.40 -4.53
N GLN A 208 14.36 27.00 -3.35
CA GLN A 208 15.57 26.99 -2.55
C GLN A 208 16.00 25.56 -2.19
N ALA A 209 15.08 24.72 -1.69
CA ALA A 209 15.37 23.33 -1.35
C ALA A 209 15.90 22.54 -2.57
N THR A 210 15.37 22.82 -3.76
CA THR A 210 15.80 22.18 -5.01
C THR A 210 17.22 22.62 -5.40
N HIS A 211 17.53 23.90 -5.31
CA HIS A 211 18.90 24.40 -5.53
C HIS A 211 19.88 23.85 -4.50
N GLU A 212 19.52 23.82 -3.22
CA GLU A 212 20.33 23.23 -2.16
C GLU A 212 20.60 21.74 -2.43
N PHE A 213 19.60 21.00 -2.89
CA PHE A 213 19.73 19.59 -3.24
C PHE A 213 20.78 19.35 -4.32
N PHE A 214 20.73 20.10 -5.43
CA PHE A 214 21.70 19.96 -6.52
C PHE A 214 23.07 20.61 -6.24
N ALA A 215 23.17 21.50 -5.25
CA ALA A 215 24.44 22.05 -4.79
C ALA A 215 25.23 21.06 -3.90
N ASP A 216 24.55 20.09 -3.29
CA ASP A 216 25.19 19.08 -2.46
C ASP A 216 25.83 17.98 -3.32
N THR A 217 27.16 17.85 -3.23
CA THR A 217 27.97 16.81 -3.91
C THR A 217 27.52 15.38 -3.62
N LYS A 218 26.77 15.20 -2.53
CA LYS A 218 26.12 13.94 -2.17
C LYS A 218 24.99 13.55 -3.13
N HIS A 219 24.27 14.53 -3.66
CA HIS A 219 23.12 14.30 -4.53
C HIS A 219 23.42 14.62 -5.99
N PHE A 220 24.46 15.42 -6.27
CA PHE A 220 24.81 15.79 -7.63
C PHE A 220 26.31 16.11 -7.77
N TYR A 221 26.98 15.49 -8.74
CA TYR A 221 28.32 15.90 -9.16
C TYR A 221 28.62 15.51 -10.59
N ILE A 222 29.55 16.25 -11.21
CA ILE A 222 30.04 16.00 -12.57
C ILE A 222 31.47 15.43 -12.51
N ASP A 223 31.72 14.35 -13.26
CA ASP A 223 33.05 13.81 -13.51
C ASP A 223 33.43 14.06 -14.98
N ASP A 224 34.14 15.16 -15.22
CA ASP A 224 34.59 15.55 -16.55
C ASP A 224 35.59 14.56 -17.16
N LYS A 225 36.41 13.89 -16.34
CA LYS A 225 37.41 12.93 -16.81
C LYS A 225 36.74 11.73 -17.44
N GLN A 226 35.63 11.28 -16.85
CA GLN A 226 34.86 10.13 -17.33
C GLN A 226 33.71 10.51 -18.26
N LYS A 227 33.46 11.82 -18.45
CA LYS A 227 32.27 12.36 -19.15
C LYS A 227 30.98 11.78 -18.57
N ARG A 228 30.83 11.88 -17.25
CA ARG A 228 29.69 11.35 -16.49
C ARG A 228 29.09 12.42 -15.59
N VAL A 229 27.79 12.34 -15.40
CA VAL A 229 27.07 13.08 -14.36
C VAL A 229 26.47 12.07 -13.40
N TYR A 230 26.62 12.31 -12.11
CA TYR A 230 26.11 11.48 -11.04
C TYR A 230 25.01 12.25 -10.32
N VAL A 231 23.84 11.62 -10.18
CA VAL A 231 22.65 12.25 -9.60
C VAL A 231 22.01 11.31 -8.57
N SER A 232 21.29 11.85 -7.59
CA SER A 232 20.60 11.06 -6.57
C SER A 232 19.58 10.09 -7.18
N GLU A 233 19.42 8.92 -6.57
CA GLU A 233 18.41 7.92 -6.95
C GLU A 233 16.97 8.40 -6.81
N ILE A 234 16.69 9.48 -6.07
CA ILE A 234 15.36 10.12 -6.04
C ILE A 234 14.86 10.41 -7.47
N LEU A 235 15.76 10.82 -8.37
CA LEU A 235 15.44 11.09 -9.77
C LEU A 235 15.16 9.80 -10.58
N ASP A 236 15.69 8.66 -10.16
CA ASP A 236 15.39 7.34 -10.75
C ASP A 236 14.02 6.84 -10.28
N PHE A 237 13.76 6.94 -8.97
CA PHE A 237 12.52 6.49 -8.34
C PHE A 237 11.30 7.19 -8.94
N TYR A 238 11.40 8.50 -9.16
CA TYR A 238 10.29 9.35 -9.60
C TYR A 238 10.54 10.03 -10.95
N THR A 239 11.24 9.37 -11.87
CA THR A 239 11.59 9.95 -13.18
C THR A 239 10.39 10.58 -13.90
N GLU A 240 9.23 9.94 -13.84
CA GLU A 240 7.97 10.39 -14.46
C GLU A 240 7.45 11.72 -13.90
N ASP A 241 7.77 12.04 -12.66
CA ASP A 241 7.35 13.29 -12.02
C ASP A 241 8.22 14.47 -12.49
N PHE A 242 9.49 14.22 -12.83
CA PHE A 242 10.41 15.27 -13.28
C PHE A 242 10.36 15.51 -14.79
N VAL A 243 10.11 14.47 -15.58
CA VAL A 243 10.09 14.55 -17.05
C VAL A 243 8.91 13.80 -17.63
N ALA A 244 8.06 14.50 -18.39
CA ALA A 244 6.85 13.94 -19.01
C ALA A 244 7.09 12.69 -19.89
N SER A 245 8.31 12.52 -20.39
CA SER A 245 8.68 11.32 -21.15
C SER A 245 8.85 10.04 -20.33
N GLY A 246 8.96 10.15 -19.00
CA GLY A 246 9.30 9.03 -18.10
C GLY A 246 10.69 8.43 -18.33
N LYS A 247 11.55 9.08 -19.14
CA LYS A 247 12.84 8.53 -19.56
C LYS A 247 13.99 9.19 -18.81
N VAL A 248 14.76 8.38 -18.08
CA VAL A 248 15.98 8.78 -17.34
C VAL A 248 16.94 9.64 -18.18
N LYS A 249 17.10 9.34 -19.47
CA LYS A 249 17.98 10.12 -20.38
C LYS A 249 17.55 11.59 -20.58
N HIS A 250 16.32 11.95 -20.23
CA HIS A 250 15.81 13.30 -20.31
C HIS A 250 15.88 14.07 -18.99
N LEU A 251 16.24 13.42 -17.86
CA LEU A 251 16.42 14.10 -16.57
C LEU A 251 17.33 15.35 -16.62
N PRO A 252 18.40 15.41 -17.44
CA PRO A 252 19.17 16.65 -17.58
C PRO A 252 18.34 17.89 -17.98
N GLN A 253 17.21 17.71 -18.68
CA GLN A 253 16.29 18.81 -19.03
C GLN A 253 15.66 19.45 -17.79
N TYR A 254 15.34 18.64 -16.77
CA TYR A 254 14.84 19.12 -15.50
C TYR A 254 15.97 19.70 -14.65
N ILE A 255 17.06 18.94 -14.49
CA ILE A 255 18.18 19.31 -13.60
C ILE A 255 18.83 20.63 -14.03
N ASN A 256 19.04 20.85 -15.32
CA ASN A 256 19.73 22.05 -15.83
C ASN A 256 19.00 23.36 -15.50
N GLN A 257 17.73 23.33 -15.06
CA GLN A 257 17.00 24.51 -14.59
C GLN A 257 17.56 25.04 -13.27
N TYR A 258 18.21 24.18 -12.47
CA TYR A 258 18.68 24.48 -11.12
C TYR A 258 20.20 24.55 -11.00
N LEU A 259 20.93 24.36 -12.10
CA LEU A 259 22.40 24.42 -12.14
C LEU A 259 22.90 25.77 -12.67
N ALA A 260 24.00 26.25 -12.11
CA ALA A 260 24.70 27.41 -12.66
C ALA A 260 25.28 27.14 -14.06
N GLU A 261 25.81 25.93 -14.27
CA GLU A 261 26.35 25.47 -15.55
C GLU A 261 25.60 24.19 -15.98
N PRO A 262 25.04 24.15 -17.20
CA PRO A 262 24.27 23.01 -17.65
C PRO A 262 25.15 21.77 -17.85
N ILE A 263 24.57 20.59 -17.59
CA ILE A 263 25.21 19.31 -17.85
C ILE A 263 25.54 19.20 -19.35
N PRO A 264 26.80 18.91 -19.73
CA PRO A 264 27.17 18.75 -21.13
C PRO A 264 26.42 17.59 -21.82
N ASN A 265 25.92 17.84 -23.03
CA ASN A 265 25.07 16.89 -23.80
C ASN A 265 25.72 15.52 -24.08
N ASN A 266 27.05 15.43 -24.02
CA ASN A 266 27.80 14.19 -24.27
C ASN A 266 28.07 13.37 -22.98
N TYR A 267 27.56 13.78 -21.82
CA TYR A 267 27.83 13.11 -20.55
C TYR A 267 26.82 11.99 -20.30
N LYS A 268 27.30 10.88 -19.74
CA LYS A 268 26.43 9.75 -19.36
C LYS A 268 25.92 9.92 -17.93
N LEU A 269 24.60 9.89 -17.76
CA LEU A 269 23.96 9.90 -16.46
C LEU A 269 24.19 8.59 -15.71
N ARG A 270 24.50 8.72 -14.41
CA ARG A 270 24.65 7.66 -13.42
C ARG A 270 23.94 8.06 -12.15
N PHE A 271 23.50 7.06 -11.39
CA PHE A 271 22.88 7.28 -10.09
C PHE A 271 23.87 7.00 -8.96
N ILE A 272 23.76 7.79 -7.89
CA ILE A 272 24.54 7.66 -6.66
C ILE A 272 23.82 6.67 -5.75
N ASP A 273 24.53 5.68 -5.19
CA ASP A 273 23.94 4.72 -4.26
C ASP A 273 23.35 5.42 -3.02
N TYR A 274 22.07 5.18 -2.73
CA TYR A 274 21.33 5.85 -1.68
C TYR A 274 21.58 5.25 -0.28
N ASP A 275 22.07 6.06 0.66
CA ASP A 275 22.34 5.71 2.05
C ASP A 275 21.10 5.88 2.95
N TRP A 276 20.51 4.73 3.27
CA TRP A 276 19.31 4.60 4.11
C TRP A 276 19.57 4.63 5.62
N ARG A 277 20.79 4.90 6.09
CA ARG A 277 21.03 5.06 7.54
C ARG A 277 20.29 6.29 8.05
N ILE A 278 19.89 6.30 9.33
CA ILE A 278 19.23 7.49 9.91
C ILE A 278 20.14 8.70 9.88
N ASN A 279 19.55 9.84 9.52
CA ASN A 279 20.21 11.14 9.55
C ASN A 279 20.21 11.74 10.96
N ALA A 280 20.79 11.01 11.92
CA ALA A 280 20.90 11.46 13.30
C ALA A 280 22.05 12.46 13.45
N GLN A 281 21.87 13.44 14.35
CA GLN A 281 22.99 14.26 14.80
C GLN A 281 24.09 13.38 15.42
N PRO A 282 25.37 13.72 15.24
CA PRO A 282 26.45 13.02 15.94
C PRO A 282 26.26 13.14 17.45
N GLU A 283 26.57 12.06 18.20
CA GLU A 283 26.54 12.16 19.66
C GLU A 283 27.51 13.26 20.12
N LYS A 284 27.01 14.24 20.89
CA LYS A 284 27.85 15.26 21.51
C LYS A 284 28.95 14.54 22.31
N PRO A 285 30.23 14.88 22.14
CA PRO A 285 31.29 14.30 22.94
C PRO A 285 30.93 14.45 24.41
N LYS A 286 30.96 13.36 25.18
CA LYS A 286 30.91 13.46 26.63
C LYS A 286 32.10 14.32 27.02
N VAL A 287 31.85 15.57 27.41
CA VAL A 287 32.86 16.38 28.11
C VAL A 287 33.22 15.56 29.34
N SER A 288 34.42 14.98 29.34
CA SER A 288 34.95 14.29 30.51
C SER A 288 35.21 15.35 31.56
N THR A 289 34.19 15.68 32.36
CA THR A 289 34.42 16.30 33.65
C THR A 289 35.13 15.24 34.48
N SER A 290 36.46 15.33 34.55
CA SER A 290 37.24 14.70 35.59
C SER A 290 36.83 15.32 36.91
N THR A 291 35.84 14.73 37.58
CA THR A 291 35.51 15.03 38.97
C THR A 291 35.82 13.79 39.78
N ASN A 292 36.88 13.94 40.57
CA ASN A 292 37.37 13.13 41.68
C ASN A 292 36.56 11.89 42.09
N SER A 293 37.28 10.78 42.14
CA SER A 293 36.97 9.51 42.78
C SER A 293 36.84 9.64 44.31
N ASP A 294 35.82 10.34 44.81
CA ASP A 294 35.55 10.44 46.26
C ASP A 294 34.06 10.61 46.62
N VAL A 295 33.14 10.07 45.80
CA VAL A 295 31.74 9.85 46.23
C VAL A 295 31.18 8.53 45.69
N ASP A 296 31.96 7.45 45.79
CA ASP A 296 31.46 6.08 45.72
C ASP A 296 31.35 5.53 47.15
N ASN A 297 30.44 6.10 47.94
CA ASN A 297 29.98 5.47 49.18
C ASN A 297 28.55 5.91 49.53
N ALA A 298 27.61 5.60 48.65
CA ALA A 298 26.17 5.62 48.95
C ALA A 298 25.40 4.65 48.04
N SER A 299 25.89 3.41 47.90
CA SER A 299 25.13 2.30 47.26
C SER A 299 25.09 1.04 48.13
N SER A 300 24.91 1.20 49.44
CA SER A 300 24.58 0.07 50.33
C SER A 300 23.53 0.48 51.36
N GLN A 301 22.33 0.84 50.91
CA GLN A 301 21.09 0.81 51.72
C GLN A 301 19.86 1.14 50.86
N ALA A 302 19.49 0.22 49.96
CA ALA A 302 18.16 0.22 49.32
C ALA A 302 17.67 -1.21 48.96
N THR A 303 18.18 -2.24 49.65
CA THR A 303 17.74 -3.64 49.54
C THR A 303 16.84 -4.08 50.70
N THR A 304 16.28 -3.14 51.47
CA THR A 304 15.43 -3.42 52.64
C THR A 304 14.07 -2.72 52.60
N ASN A 305 13.52 -2.42 51.41
CA ASN A 305 12.16 -1.91 51.29
C ASN A 305 11.13 -3.07 51.20
N PRO A 306 10.24 -3.25 52.20
CA PRO A 306 9.30 -4.38 52.27
C PRO A 306 8.21 -4.36 51.19
N ILE A 307 8.04 -3.27 50.41
CA ILE A 307 7.06 -3.21 49.32
C ILE A 307 7.59 -3.91 48.05
N VAL A 308 8.91 -4.01 47.88
CA VAL A 308 9.54 -4.69 46.72
C VAL A 308 9.60 -6.21 46.90
N ILE A 309 9.55 -6.71 48.15
CA ILE A 309 9.47 -8.15 48.45
C ILE A 309 8.05 -8.70 48.19
N ALA A 310 7.01 -7.86 48.29
CA ALA A 310 5.63 -8.26 48.03
C ALA A 310 5.29 -8.39 46.53
N ALA A 311 6.06 -7.76 45.63
CA ALA A 311 5.80 -7.80 44.18
C ALA A 311 6.53 -8.94 43.44
N LEU A 312 7.48 -9.62 44.09
CA LEU A 312 8.28 -10.71 43.51
C LEU A 312 7.86 -12.13 43.94
N THR A 313 6.78 -12.26 44.73
CA THR A 313 6.29 -13.57 45.25
C THR A 313 4.95 -14.02 44.64
N LEU A 314 4.53 -13.44 43.52
CA LEU A 314 3.30 -13.85 42.82
C LEU A 314 3.53 -14.02 41.33
N HIS A 315 4.50 -14.85 40.96
CA HIS A 315 4.54 -15.60 39.69
C HIS A 315 5.58 -16.72 39.82
N THR A 316 5.21 -17.86 40.42
CA THR A 316 5.66 -19.20 40.00
C THR A 316 4.91 -20.31 40.75
N ASN A 317 4.24 -21.15 39.95
CA ASN A 317 3.86 -22.55 40.17
C ASN A 317 2.86 -22.92 41.25
N GLU A 318 1.80 -23.65 40.85
CA GLU A 318 1.74 -25.09 41.11
C GLU A 318 0.69 -25.83 40.25
N SER A 319 1.00 -27.09 39.97
CA SER A 319 0.25 -28.03 39.14
C SER A 319 -0.27 -29.22 39.96
N LYS A 320 -1.48 -29.73 39.63
CA LYS A 320 -2.02 -31.10 39.83
C LYS A 320 -2.24 -31.54 41.30
N THR A 321 -3.37 -32.14 41.71
CA THR A 321 -3.89 -33.50 41.37
C THR A 321 -5.27 -33.80 42.01
N ALA A 322 -6.02 -34.72 41.36
CA ALA A 322 -7.06 -35.69 41.83
C ALA A 322 -8.32 -35.18 42.58
N GLY A 323 -9.56 -35.68 42.39
CA GLY A 323 -10.12 -36.82 41.65
C GLY A 323 -11.21 -37.48 42.52
N PHE A 324 -12.45 -37.68 42.02
CA PHE A 324 -13.40 -38.69 42.52
C PHE A 324 -14.44 -39.05 41.44
N ALA A 325 -14.76 -40.35 41.38
CA ALA A 325 -15.53 -41.05 40.35
C ALA A 325 -16.98 -41.34 40.77
N HIS A 326 -17.88 -41.61 39.80
CA HIS A 326 -18.62 -42.90 39.59
C HIS A 326 -19.77 -42.73 38.57
N ALA A 327 -19.56 -43.31 37.37
CA ALA A 327 -20.36 -44.22 36.51
C ALA A 327 -21.90 -44.43 36.71
N PRO A 328 -22.61 -45.21 35.85
CA PRO A 328 -22.54 -45.50 34.38
C PRO A 328 -23.97 -45.39 33.73
N VAL A 329 -24.35 -45.71 32.47
CA VAL A 329 -24.42 -46.99 31.71
C VAL A 329 -25.13 -46.71 30.36
N SER A 330 -24.60 -47.28 29.25
CA SER A 330 -25.23 -47.80 27.98
C SER A 330 -26.28 -46.96 27.20
N GLU A 331 -26.60 -47.18 25.91
CA GLU A 331 -26.58 -48.36 25.03
C GLU A 331 -26.90 -47.97 23.55
N LEU A 332 -26.53 -48.87 22.62
CA LEU A 332 -27.09 -49.09 21.25
C LEU A 332 -26.67 -48.20 20.04
N ALA A 333 -25.82 -48.79 19.20
CA ALA A 333 -25.98 -48.81 17.73
C ALA A 333 -26.70 -50.13 17.34
N PRO A 334 -26.92 -50.56 16.05
CA PRO A 334 -26.61 -49.96 14.74
C PRO A 334 -27.67 -50.27 13.60
N LEU A 335 -27.28 -50.05 12.32
CA LEU A 335 -27.75 -50.67 11.05
C LEU A 335 -29.11 -50.19 10.46
N SER A 336 -29.39 -50.12 9.15
CA SER A 336 -28.65 -50.24 7.87
C SER A 336 -29.65 -50.10 6.69
N LYS A 337 -29.13 -49.80 5.48
CA LYS A 337 -29.67 -50.12 4.12
C LYS A 337 -30.99 -49.44 3.69
N LEU A 338 -31.36 -49.25 2.42
CA LEU A 338 -30.82 -49.27 1.03
C LEU A 338 -32.11 -49.17 0.15
N LEU A 339 -31.98 -48.77 -1.14
CA LEU A 339 -32.90 -48.97 -2.30
C LEU A 339 -33.12 -47.63 -3.06
N SER A 340 -32.45 -47.40 -4.21
CA SER A 340 -32.83 -47.76 -5.61
C SER A 340 -34.08 -47.01 -6.09
N GLY A 341 -34.05 -46.14 -7.11
CA GLY A 341 -33.84 -46.45 -8.54
C GLY A 341 -34.86 -45.65 -9.40
N PRO A 342 -34.84 -45.71 -10.75
CA PRO A 342 -34.69 -44.54 -11.63
C PRO A 342 -35.92 -44.24 -12.55
N LEU A 343 -35.65 -43.64 -13.74
CA LEU A 343 -36.43 -43.47 -15.00
C LEU A 343 -36.72 -41.97 -15.31
N LEU A 344 -36.68 -41.41 -16.54
CA LEU A 344 -36.46 -41.85 -17.94
C LEU A 344 -36.43 -40.58 -18.84
N GLU A 345 -35.68 -40.63 -19.97
CA GLU A 345 -35.94 -40.09 -21.34
C GLU A 345 -36.29 -38.58 -21.60
N THR A 346 -36.03 -37.93 -22.76
CA THR A 346 -35.70 -38.33 -24.14
C THR A 346 -35.10 -37.16 -24.95
N ASP A 347 -34.44 -37.51 -26.07
CA ASP A 347 -33.91 -36.70 -27.19
C ASP A 347 -34.92 -35.83 -27.96
N VAL A 348 -34.43 -34.75 -28.62
CA VAL A 348 -34.78 -34.40 -30.02
C VAL A 348 -33.60 -33.68 -30.71
N ALA A 349 -33.06 -34.31 -31.76
CA ALA A 349 -32.29 -33.69 -32.85
C ALA A 349 -33.27 -33.15 -33.93
N THR A 350 -33.04 -32.11 -34.72
CA THR A 350 -32.19 -32.09 -35.94
C THR A 350 -32.39 -30.78 -36.73
N ASN A 351 -31.30 -30.32 -37.35
CA ASN A 351 -31.14 -29.73 -38.71
C ASN A 351 -32.01 -28.57 -39.23
N LEU A 352 -31.32 -27.50 -39.65
CA LEU A 352 -31.42 -26.97 -41.02
C LEU A 352 -30.15 -26.18 -41.39
N ALA A 353 -29.44 -26.68 -42.40
CA ALA A 353 -28.33 -26.02 -43.07
C ALA A 353 -28.84 -25.10 -44.18
N THR A 354 -28.20 -23.95 -44.37
CA THR A 354 -28.12 -23.31 -45.69
C THR A 354 -26.83 -22.50 -45.77
N ASN A 355 -25.94 -22.94 -46.66
CA ASN A 355 -24.67 -22.29 -46.99
C ASN A 355 -24.92 -21.02 -47.81
N ILE A 356 -24.42 -19.89 -47.34
CA ILE A 356 -23.97 -18.79 -48.19
C ILE A 356 -22.49 -18.60 -47.87
N ALA A 357 -21.63 -19.05 -48.77
CA ALA A 357 -20.19 -18.87 -48.67
C ALA A 357 -19.83 -17.44 -49.12
N THR A 358 -19.68 -16.53 -48.16
CA THR A 358 -18.86 -15.33 -48.32
C THR A 358 -17.47 -15.64 -47.80
N ASN A 359 -16.46 -15.44 -48.66
CA ASN A 359 -15.05 -15.43 -48.26
C ASN A 359 -14.80 -14.19 -47.39
N GLU A 360 -15.16 -14.29 -46.10
CA GLU A 360 -14.59 -13.46 -45.04
C GLU A 360 -13.52 -14.29 -44.34
N SER A 361 -12.34 -13.72 -44.14
CA SER A 361 -11.35 -14.30 -43.25
C SER A 361 -12.02 -14.51 -41.89
N THR A 362 -12.30 -15.75 -41.52
CA THR A 362 -12.90 -16.12 -40.23
C THR A 362 -11.89 -15.84 -39.13
N ASN A 363 -11.81 -14.58 -38.69
CA ASN A 363 -11.13 -14.22 -37.46
C ASN A 363 -12.14 -14.49 -36.34
N THR A 364 -12.35 -15.78 -36.03
CA THR A 364 -13.21 -16.18 -34.92
C THR A 364 -12.71 -15.45 -33.67
N PRO A 365 -13.57 -14.66 -32.99
CA PRO A 365 -13.15 -13.91 -31.83
C PRO A 365 -12.63 -14.88 -30.77
N PHE A 366 -11.57 -14.50 -30.08
CA PHE A 366 -11.08 -15.30 -28.95
C PHE A 366 -12.06 -15.12 -27.80
N THR A 367 -12.59 -16.22 -27.28
CA THR A 367 -13.61 -16.18 -26.22
C THR A 367 -13.09 -16.81 -24.94
N LEU A 368 -13.46 -16.21 -23.82
CA LEU A 368 -13.29 -16.74 -22.47
C LEU A 368 -14.67 -16.86 -21.84
N THR A 369 -14.96 -18.03 -21.29
CA THR A 369 -16.17 -18.23 -20.49
C THR A 369 -15.74 -18.78 -19.14
N SER A 370 -16.32 -18.28 -18.06
CA SER A 370 -16.14 -18.88 -16.75
C SER A 370 -16.68 -20.30 -16.77
N SER A 371 -15.99 -21.22 -16.09
CA SER A 371 -16.49 -22.57 -15.91
C SER A 371 -17.81 -22.55 -15.11
N PRO A 372 -18.79 -23.43 -15.43
CA PRO A 372 -19.86 -23.76 -14.48
C PRO A 372 -19.30 -24.43 -13.22
N ASN A 373 -18.12 -25.03 -13.37
CA ASN A 373 -17.14 -25.43 -12.38
C ASN A 373 -16.72 -24.31 -11.42
N GLN A 374 -16.69 -24.57 -10.11
CA GLN A 374 -15.91 -23.78 -9.17
C GLN A 374 -14.48 -23.55 -9.67
N THR A 375 -14.08 -22.29 -9.82
CA THR A 375 -12.69 -21.89 -10.09
C THR A 375 -12.06 -21.27 -8.84
N THR A 376 -10.83 -21.64 -8.52
CA THR A 376 -10.05 -21.05 -7.43
C THR A 376 -9.16 -19.95 -7.99
N VAL A 377 -9.30 -18.73 -7.49
CA VAL A 377 -8.38 -17.63 -7.80
C VAL A 377 -7.29 -17.58 -6.73
N LEU A 378 -6.04 -17.77 -7.15
CA LEU A 378 -4.86 -17.65 -6.31
C LEU A 378 -4.07 -16.42 -6.76
N GLU A 379 -4.08 -15.38 -5.94
CA GLU A 379 -3.29 -14.18 -6.17
C GLU A 379 -2.04 -14.23 -5.29
N LEU A 380 -0.87 -14.13 -5.92
CA LEU A 380 0.41 -13.87 -5.26
C LEU A 380 0.76 -12.39 -5.42
N TYR A 381 1.15 -11.76 -4.33
CA TYR A 381 1.72 -10.41 -4.26
C TYR A 381 3.22 -10.56 -3.94
N THR A 382 4.07 -10.09 -4.85
CA THR A 382 5.52 -10.34 -4.83
C THR A 382 6.32 -9.14 -5.33
N SER A 383 7.65 -9.18 -5.21
CA SER A 383 8.53 -8.26 -5.92
C SER A 383 9.90 -8.89 -6.09
N GLN A 384 10.60 -8.54 -7.17
CA GLN A 384 12.02 -8.82 -7.35
C GLN A 384 12.88 -8.15 -6.30
N GLY A 385 12.44 -7.03 -5.71
CA GLY A 385 13.13 -6.37 -4.60
C GLY A 385 13.03 -7.12 -3.27
N CYS A 386 12.09 -8.07 -3.14
CA CYS A 386 11.84 -8.84 -1.93
C CYS A 386 12.67 -10.15 -1.90
N SER A 387 13.61 -10.30 -0.95
CA SER A 387 14.46 -11.51 -0.85
C SER A 387 13.72 -12.80 -0.51
N SER A 388 12.60 -12.71 0.19
CA SER A 388 11.77 -13.85 0.63
C SER A 388 10.77 -14.32 -0.43
N CYS A 389 10.65 -13.59 -1.53
CA CYS A 389 9.68 -13.82 -2.60
C CYS A 389 10.04 -14.91 -3.63
N PRO A 390 11.32 -15.11 -4.04
CA PRO A 390 11.66 -16.12 -5.03
C PRO A 390 11.17 -17.55 -4.73
N PRO A 391 11.14 -18.04 -3.47
CA PRO A 391 10.53 -19.33 -3.15
C PRO A 391 9.03 -19.39 -3.43
N ALA A 392 8.29 -18.30 -3.19
CA ALA A 392 6.85 -18.22 -3.44
C ALA A 392 6.55 -18.20 -4.95
N GLU A 393 7.34 -17.44 -5.71
CA GLU A 393 7.23 -17.41 -7.18
C GLU A 393 7.61 -18.76 -7.81
N LYS A 394 8.65 -19.43 -7.30
CA LYS A 394 8.97 -20.80 -7.73
C LYS A 394 7.84 -21.77 -7.44
N TRP A 395 7.16 -21.62 -6.29
CA TRP A 395 6.03 -22.48 -5.94
C TRP A 395 4.83 -22.26 -6.87
N ILE A 396 4.42 -21.01 -7.12
CA ILE A 396 3.28 -20.73 -8.02
C ILE A 396 3.59 -21.15 -9.46
N SER A 397 4.85 -21.02 -9.91
CA SER A 397 5.31 -21.49 -11.24
C SER A 397 5.13 -22.99 -11.43
N GLY A 398 5.07 -23.77 -10.34
CA GLY A 398 4.76 -25.20 -10.39
C GLY A 398 3.37 -25.50 -10.98
N PHE A 399 2.43 -24.54 -10.95
CA PHE A 399 1.09 -24.71 -11.50
C PHE A 399 1.01 -24.59 -13.02
N VAL A 400 2.08 -24.17 -13.71
CA VAL A 400 2.08 -24.04 -15.19
C VAL A 400 1.75 -25.37 -15.88
N GLN A 401 2.12 -26.49 -15.27
CA GLN A 401 1.88 -27.84 -15.81
C GLN A 401 0.70 -28.56 -15.13
N SER A 402 -0.13 -27.85 -14.37
CA SER A 402 -1.25 -28.47 -13.68
C SER A 402 -2.41 -28.71 -14.63
N ASP A 403 -2.99 -29.92 -14.62
CA ASP A 403 -4.21 -30.24 -15.36
C ASP A 403 -5.44 -29.42 -14.91
N LYS A 404 -5.34 -28.78 -13.74
CA LYS A 404 -6.36 -27.91 -13.13
C LYS A 404 -6.24 -26.45 -13.59
N LEU A 405 -5.18 -26.12 -14.32
CA LEU A 405 -4.90 -24.75 -14.72
C LEU A 405 -6.00 -24.24 -15.66
N TRP A 406 -6.50 -23.03 -15.38
CA TRP A 406 -7.59 -22.34 -16.09
C TRP A 406 -8.99 -22.95 -15.95
N THR A 407 -9.10 -24.16 -15.42
CA THR A 407 -10.38 -24.86 -15.24
C THR A 407 -10.84 -24.88 -13.77
N GLU A 408 -9.94 -25.22 -12.85
CA GLU A 408 -10.19 -25.26 -11.39
C GLU A 408 -9.30 -24.26 -10.63
N LEU A 409 -8.20 -23.80 -11.23
CA LEU A 409 -7.22 -22.91 -10.62
C LEU A 409 -6.76 -21.82 -11.61
N VAL A 410 -6.84 -20.57 -11.18
CA VAL A 410 -6.34 -19.39 -11.88
C VAL A 410 -5.31 -18.71 -10.98
N PRO A 411 -4.00 -19.00 -11.17
CA PRO A 411 -2.92 -18.29 -10.52
C PRO A 411 -2.68 -16.94 -11.20
N ILE A 412 -2.48 -15.89 -10.41
CA ILE A 412 -2.15 -14.54 -10.87
C ILE A 412 -1.00 -14.03 -9.99
N ASN A 413 0.07 -13.53 -10.60
CA ASN A 413 1.23 -13.01 -9.91
C ASN A 413 1.32 -11.48 -10.11
N PHE A 414 0.97 -10.75 -9.05
CA PHE A 414 0.94 -9.30 -8.97
C PHE A 414 2.25 -8.79 -8.35
N HIS A 415 3.04 -8.06 -9.13
CA HIS A 415 4.26 -7.44 -8.65
C HIS A 415 3.95 -6.08 -8.03
N VAL A 416 4.31 -5.90 -6.76
CA VAL A 416 3.97 -4.70 -5.99
C VAL A 416 5.14 -3.71 -6.02
N ASP A 417 4.83 -2.46 -6.35
CA ASP A 417 5.79 -1.34 -6.56
C ASP A 417 6.45 -0.84 -5.27
N TYR A 418 5.87 -1.18 -4.13
CA TYR A 418 6.30 -0.70 -2.83
C TYR A 418 7.63 -1.32 -2.33
N TRP A 419 8.38 -1.95 -3.24
CA TRP A 419 9.76 -2.40 -3.08
C TRP A 419 10.73 -1.68 -4.02
N ASP A 420 10.23 -0.94 -5.01
CA ASP A 420 11.04 -0.34 -6.09
C ASP A 420 11.95 0.77 -5.59
N TYR A 421 11.50 1.49 -4.57
CA TYR A 421 12.27 2.55 -3.91
C TYR A 421 13.49 2.02 -3.14
N PHE A 422 13.69 0.69 -3.02
CA PHE A 422 14.85 0.10 -2.33
C PHE A 422 16.01 -0.27 -3.27
N GLY A 423 16.17 0.44 -4.37
CA GLY A 423 17.34 0.40 -5.25
C GLY A 423 17.24 -0.55 -6.45
N TRP A 424 16.14 -1.30 -6.59
CA TRP A 424 15.80 -2.06 -7.80
C TRP A 424 14.33 -1.87 -8.13
N LYS A 425 14.07 -1.10 -9.20
CA LYS A 425 12.73 -0.97 -9.78
C LYS A 425 12.36 -2.28 -10.48
N ASP A 426 11.38 -2.98 -9.93
CA ASP A 426 10.86 -4.21 -10.52
C ASP A 426 10.11 -3.88 -11.82
N PRO A 427 10.54 -4.40 -12.98
CA PRO A 427 9.92 -4.07 -14.27
C PRO A 427 8.49 -4.56 -14.42
N PHE A 428 7.99 -5.40 -13.51
CA PHE A 428 6.62 -5.92 -13.52
C PHE A 428 5.73 -5.21 -12.50
N ALA A 429 6.30 -4.35 -11.66
CA ALA A 429 5.56 -3.77 -10.57
C ALA A 429 4.63 -2.64 -11.03
N ASP A 430 3.46 -2.58 -10.39
CA ASP A 430 2.44 -1.57 -10.65
C ASP A 430 1.78 -1.13 -9.33
N SER A 431 1.52 0.17 -9.19
CA SER A 431 0.87 0.74 -8.00
C SER A 431 -0.56 0.23 -7.84
N ALA A 432 -1.25 -0.10 -8.93
CA ALA A 432 -2.57 -0.73 -8.91
C ALA A 432 -2.55 -2.09 -8.20
N PHE A 433 -1.43 -2.83 -8.30
CA PHE A 433 -1.26 -4.13 -7.66
C PHE A 433 -1.02 -3.99 -6.16
N SER A 434 -0.21 -3.01 -5.76
CA SER A 434 -0.04 -2.61 -4.36
C SER A 434 -1.36 -2.16 -3.76
N LYS A 435 -2.12 -1.33 -4.48
CA LYS A 435 -3.44 -0.87 -4.08
C LYS A 435 -4.42 -2.05 -3.91
N ARG A 436 -4.45 -3.00 -4.84
CA ARG A 436 -5.30 -4.21 -4.74
C ARG A 436 -5.02 -5.01 -3.46
N GLN A 437 -3.74 -5.19 -3.10
CA GLN A 437 -3.38 -5.87 -1.86
C GLN A 437 -3.84 -5.09 -0.62
N ARG A 438 -3.64 -3.78 -0.63
CA ARG A 438 -4.07 -2.86 0.45
C ARG A 438 -5.57 -2.85 0.61
N ASP A 439 -6.32 -2.92 -0.49
CA ASP A 439 -7.78 -2.98 -0.48
C ASP A 439 -8.28 -4.21 0.29
N TYR A 440 -7.63 -5.38 0.18
CA TYR A 440 -7.96 -6.52 1.05
C TYR A 440 -7.77 -6.23 2.54
N LYS A 441 -6.71 -5.50 2.92
CA LYS A 441 -6.51 -5.07 4.33
C LYS A 441 -7.61 -4.10 4.75
N ARG A 442 -7.92 -3.10 3.92
CA ARG A 442 -8.95 -2.09 4.15
C ARG A 442 -10.32 -2.69 4.41
N VAL A 443 -10.72 -3.71 3.64
CA VAL A 443 -12.01 -4.40 3.83
C VAL A 443 -11.98 -5.52 4.88
N GLY A 444 -10.90 -5.66 5.64
CA GLY A 444 -10.76 -6.67 6.71
C GLY A 444 -10.64 -8.11 6.20
N LYS A 445 -10.21 -8.30 4.94
CA LYS A 445 -9.94 -9.61 4.33
C LYS A 445 -8.46 -10.00 4.38
N ALA A 446 -7.58 -9.08 4.77
CA ALA A 446 -6.20 -9.31 5.16
C ALA A 446 -5.88 -8.56 6.45
N ASN A 447 -5.00 -9.12 7.29
CA ASN A 447 -4.54 -8.44 8.51
C ASN A 447 -3.30 -7.56 8.26
N THR A 448 -2.57 -7.84 7.19
CA THR A 448 -1.27 -7.24 6.87
C THR A 448 -1.11 -7.15 5.36
N VAL A 449 -0.38 -6.14 4.91
CA VAL A 449 0.08 -5.99 3.52
C VAL A 449 1.56 -6.34 3.56
N ALA A 450 1.97 -7.43 2.91
CA ALA A 450 3.34 -7.92 2.95
C ALA A 450 3.64 -8.82 1.75
N THR A 451 4.91 -9.02 1.45
CA THR A 451 5.36 -9.99 0.45
C THR A 451 6.29 -11.06 1.06
N PRO A 452 6.26 -12.30 0.55
CA PRO A 452 5.24 -12.81 -0.37
C PRO A 452 3.86 -12.79 0.31
N GLY A 453 2.84 -12.32 -0.38
CA GLY A 453 1.48 -12.22 0.13
C GLY A 453 0.55 -13.07 -0.71
N PHE A 454 -0.34 -13.85 -0.11
CA PHE A 454 -1.30 -14.64 -0.88
C PHE A 454 -2.72 -14.24 -0.55
N ALA A 455 -3.54 -14.08 -1.58
CA ALA A 455 -4.99 -14.04 -1.45
C ALA A 455 -5.60 -15.23 -2.20
N LEU A 456 -6.44 -15.99 -1.51
CA LEU A 456 -7.16 -17.12 -2.07
C LEU A 456 -8.66 -16.79 -2.08
N ASN A 457 -9.23 -16.73 -3.28
CA ASN A 457 -10.64 -16.34 -3.50
C ASN A 457 -11.00 -15.04 -2.76
N GLY A 458 -10.10 -14.05 -2.81
CA GLY A 458 -10.31 -12.74 -2.21
C GLY A 458 -10.05 -12.64 -0.71
N ARG A 459 -9.41 -13.62 -0.08
CA ARG A 459 -9.02 -13.53 1.35
C ARG A 459 -7.57 -13.88 1.55
N ALA A 460 -6.89 -13.18 2.45
CA ALA A 460 -5.51 -13.49 2.80
C ALA A 460 -5.38 -14.96 3.24
N TRP A 461 -4.39 -15.65 2.68
CA TRP A 461 -4.17 -17.06 2.90
C TRP A 461 -2.72 -17.34 3.32
N ASN A 462 -2.53 -17.81 4.54
CA ASN A 462 -1.20 -18.10 5.09
C ASN A 462 -0.79 -19.57 4.95
N GLY A 463 -1.53 -20.37 4.17
CA GLY A 463 -1.29 -21.81 4.07
C GLY A 463 0.06 -22.14 3.45
N TRP A 464 0.53 -21.36 2.47
CA TRP A 464 1.87 -21.53 1.88
C TRP A 464 2.99 -21.50 2.92
N PHE A 465 2.98 -20.52 3.83
CA PHE A 465 3.97 -20.40 4.92
C PHE A 465 3.96 -21.57 5.89
N ARG A 466 2.86 -22.34 5.93
CA ARG A 466 2.66 -23.50 6.79
C ARG A 466 2.82 -24.82 6.04
N GLY A 467 3.24 -24.78 4.77
CA GLY A 467 3.35 -25.96 3.90
C GLY A 467 2.00 -26.63 3.62
N GLN A 468 0.88 -25.89 3.74
CA GLN A 468 -0.45 -26.43 3.46
C GLN A 468 -0.71 -26.46 1.96
N PRO A 469 -1.35 -27.53 1.43
CA PRO A 469 -1.82 -27.52 0.06
C PRO A 469 -2.92 -26.47 -0.11
N LEU A 470 -3.16 -26.06 -1.36
CA LEU A 470 -4.33 -25.25 -1.68
C LEU A 470 -5.58 -25.98 -1.17
N PRO A 471 -6.44 -25.33 -0.38
CA PRO A 471 -7.61 -25.98 0.16
C PRO A 471 -8.53 -26.39 -0.99
N ASN A 472 -9.07 -27.60 -0.92
CA ASN A 472 -10.14 -28.07 -1.81
C ASN A 472 -11.48 -27.33 -1.57
N ARG A 473 -11.48 -26.22 -0.82
CA ARG A 473 -12.69 -25.47 -0.49
C ARG A 473 -12.93 -24.36 -1.51
N VAL A 474 -14.20 -24.32 -1.86
CA VAL A 474 -14.85 -23.86 -3.07
C VAL A 474 -15.53 -22.54 -2.67
N ALA A 475 -14.96 -21.38 -3.04
CA ALA A 475 -15.60 -20.08 -2.83
C ALA A 475 -16.75 -19.88 -3.83
N PRO A 476 -17.96 -19.47 -3.41
CA PRO A 476 -19.10 -19.36 -4.30
C PRO A 476 -18.89 -18.22 -5.31
N LEU A 477 -18.44 -18.57 -6.51
CA LEU A 477 -18.44 -17.63 -7.63
C LEU A 477 -19.89 -17.37 -8.04
N SER A 478 -20.20 -16.10 -8.26
CA SER A 478 -21.55 -15.56 -8.24
C SER A 478 -21.99 -15.09 -9.62
N GLY A 479 -22.06 -15.99 -10.60
CA GLY A 479 -22.59 -15.69 -11.93
C GLY A 479 -21.83 -16.34 -13.07
N GLU A 480 -22.24 -16.05 -14.29
CA GLU A 480 -21.60 -16.50 -15.52
C GLU A 480 -20.91 -15.32 -16.20
N LEU A 481 -19.60 -15.44 -16.39
CA LEU A 481 -18.76 -14.44 -17.04
C LEU A 481 -18.42 -14.92 -18.45
N TYR A 482 -18.67 -14.06 -19.43
CA TYR A 482 -18.27 -14.26 -20.81
C TYR A 482 -17.48 -13.04 -21.29
N ALA A 483 -16.34 -13.26 -21.93
CA ALA A 483 -15.54 -12.23 -22.57
C ALA A 483 -15.20 -12.65 -24.00
N SER A 484 -15.30 -11.71 -24.95
CA SER A 484 -14.96 -11.91 -26.35
C SER A 484 -13.95 -10.84 -26.75
N VAL A 485 -12.83 -11.26 -27.33
CA VAL A 485 -11.78 -10.38 -27.79
C VAL A 485 -11.84 -10.26 -29.30
N GLN A 486 -12.06 -9.04 -29.77
CA GLN A 486 -12.07 -8.71 -31.20
C GLN A 486 -11.53 -7.28 -31.39
N ASN A 487 -10.69 -7.08 -32.40
CA ASN A 487 -10.15 -5.76 -32.77
C ASN A 487 -9.50 -5.00 -31.58
N ASN A 488 -8.72 -5.70 -30.74
CA ASN A 488 -8.08 -5.17 -29.52
C ASN A 488 -9.05 -4.61 -28.47
N ILE A 489 -10.31 -5.04 -28.52
CA ILE A 489 -11.33 -4.71 -27.53
C ILE A 489 -11.81 -6.02 -26.91
N ILE A 490 -12.02 -6.00 -25.60
CA ILE A 490 -12.67 -7.07 -24.85
C ILE A 490 -14.11 -6.63 -24.59
N GLU A 491 -15.05 -7.35 -25.16
CA GLU A 491 -16.48 -7.22 -24.85
C GLU A 491 -16.84 -8.23 -23.76
N VAL A 492 -17.39 -7.76 -22.65
CA VAL A 492 -17.68 -8.58 -21.47
C VAL A 492 -19.16 -8.56 -21.15
N SER A 493 -19.70 -9.72 -20.81
CA SER A 493 -21.00 -9.86 -20.16
C SER A 493 -20.90 -10.70 -18.89
N PHE A 494 -21.64 -10.29 -17.86
CA PHE A 494 -21.70 -10.98 -16.58
C PHE A 494 -23.16 -11.11 -16.11
N ASN A 495 -23.63 -12.36 -16.02
CA ASN A 495 -25.05 -12.70 -15.91
C ASN A 495 -25.29 -13.71 -14.77
N ASN A 496 -26.55 -14.07 -14.52
CA ASN A 496 -26.94 -15.15 -13.59
C ASN A 496 -26.34 -15.00 -12.18
N ILE A 497 -26.27 -13.76 -11.67
CA ILE A 497 -25.64 -13.46 -10.37
C ILE A 497 -26.52 -14.01 -9.24
N ASN A 498 -26.01 -15.05 -8.57
CA ASN A 498 -26.72 -15.72 -7.48
C ASN A 498 -26.62 -14.98 -6.12
N ARG A 499 -26.29 -13.69 -6.15
CA ARG A 499 -26.09 -12.84 -4.97
C ARG A 499 -26.61 -11.43 -5.24
N SER A 500 -27.41 -10.90 -4.31
CA SER A 500 -27.78 -9.49 -4.34
C SER A 500 -26.54 -8.63 -4.04
N THR A 501 -26.16 -7.77 -4.98
CA THR A 501 -25.10 -6.77 -4.81
C THR A 501 -25.70 -5.39 -5.10
N SER A 502 -25.57 -4.47 -4.15
CA SER A 502 -25.94 -3.05 -4.34
C SER A 502 -24.77 -2.21 -4.84
N ASN A 503 -23.58 -2.81 -4.97
CA ASN A 503 -22.35 -2.11 -5.29
C ASN A 503 -22.14 -2.12 -6.80
N MET A 504 -21.50 -1.07 -7.32
CA MET A 504 -21.08 -1.06 -8.72
C MET A 504 -20.04 -2.16 -8.95
N LEU A 505 -20.20 -2.87 -10.06
CA LEU A 505 -19.31 -3.95 -10.47
C LEU A 505 -18.21 -3.39 -11.38
N VAL A 506 -17.02 -3.95 -11.26
CA VAL A 506 -15.88 -3.69 -12.14
C VAL A 506 -15.46 -5.00 -12.77
N VAL A 507 -15.23 -4.96 -14.09
CA VAL A 507 -14.49 -6.00 -14.79
C VAL A 507 -13.01 -5.62 -14.85
N HIS A 508 -12.16 -6.63 -14.70
CA HIS A 508 -10.73 -6.54 -14.80
C HIS A 508 -10.23 -7.49 -15.90
N ALA A 509 -9.24 -7.07 -16.67
CA ALA A 509 -8.52 -7.91 -17.60
C ALA A 509 -7.02 -7.81 -17.35
N ALA A 510 -6.34 -8.95 -17.20
CA ALA A 510 -4.90 -9.03 -17.04
C ALA A 510 -4.29 -9.92 -18.14
N LEU A 511 -3.27 -9.40 -18.82
CA LEU A 511 -2.41 -10.19 -19.68
C LEU A 511 -1.28 -10.76 -18.82
N LEU A 512 -1.20 -12.09 -18.75
CA LEU A 512 -0.19 -12.80 -17.98
C LEU A 512 0.98 -13.23 -18.87
N GLY A 513 2.20 -13.00 -18.42
CA GLY A 513 3.44 -13.41 -19.06
C GLY A 513 4.10 -14.62 -18.38
N PHE A 514 4.74 -15.46 -19.19
CA PHE A 514 5.36 -16.73 -18.76
C PHE A 514 6.77 -16.93 -19.29
N GLY A 515 7.56 -17.68 -18.53
CA GLY A 515 8.94 -18.03 -18.84
C GLY A 515 9.85 -16.81 -18.96
N ILE A 516 9.55 -15.75 -18.22
CA ILE A 516 10.29 -14.49 -18.22
C ILE A 516 11.52 -14.67 -17.35
N GLU A 517 12.67 -14.19 -17.81
CA GLU A 517 13.92 -14.23 -17.06
C GLU A 517 14.43 -12.82 -16.82
N THR A 518 14.67 -12.48 -15.56
CA THR A 518 15.18 -11.16 -15.17
C THR A 518 16.51 -11.32 -14.44
N SER A 519 17.50 -10.52 -14.85
CA SER A 519 18.76 -10.40 -14.11
C SER A 519 18.65 -9.19 -13.18
N VAL A 520 18.47 -9.45 -11.89
CA VAL A 520 18.28 -8.41 -10.88
C VAL A 520 19.63 -7.76 -10.60
N LYS A 521 19.75 -6.46 -10.87
CA LYS A 521 21.06 -5.75 -10.83
C LYS A 521 21.38 -5.17 -9.46
N ARG A 522 20.37 -4.87 -8.64
CA ARG A 522 20.48 -4.13 -7.36
C ARG A 522 19.43 -4.66 -6.37
N GLY A 523 19.40 -4.15 -5.14
CA GLY A 523 18.50 -4.62 -4.08
C GLY A 523 18.90 -6.00 -3.51
N GLU A 524 18.04 -6.60 -2.67
CA GLU A 524 18.40 -7.84 -1.95
C GLU A 524 18.65 -9.06 -2.84
N ASN A 525 18.04 -9.07 -4.02
CA ASN A 525 18.22 -10.13 -5.00
C ASN A 525 19.31 -9.79 -6.04
N ALA A 526 20.13 -8.76 -5.83
CA ALA A 526 21.21 -8.38 -6.73
C ALA A 526 22.10 -9.58 -7.12
N GLY A 527 22.41 -9.68 -8.41
CA GLY A 527 23.21 -10.76 -8.99
C GLY A 527 22.44 -12.06 -9.22
N ARG A 528 21.17 -12.16 -8.79
CA ARG A 528 20.33 -13.33 -9.08
C ARG A 528 19.68 -13.21 -10.46
N LYS A 529 19.54 -14.36 -11.11
CA LYS A 529 18.69 -14.55 -12.27
C LYS A 529 17.40 -15.19 -11.80
N LEU A 530 16.30 -14.48 -11.90
CA LEU A 530 14.97 -14.93 -11.48
C LEU A 530 14.15 -15.36 -12.70
N THR A 531 13.33 -16.39 -12.52
CA THR A 531 12.40 -16.88 -13.52
C THR A 531 10.98 -16.66 -13.01
N HIS A 532 10.13 -16.16 -13.89
CA HIS A 532 8.82 -15.67 -13.54
C HIS A 532 7.74 -16.24 -14.48
N ASP A 533 6.63 -16.66 -13.88
CA ASP A 533 5.42 -17.15 -14.53
C ASP A 533 4.18 -16.49 -13.88
N PHE A 534 3.05 -16.51 -14.60
CA PHE A 534 1.79 -15.90 -14.17
C PHE A 534 1.85 -14.38 -13.92
N ILE A 535 2.88 -13.71 -14.43
CA ILE A 535 3.15 -12.29 -14.16
C ILE A 535 2.13 -11.44 -14.88
N VAL A 536 1.44 -10.56 -14.17
CA VAL A 536 0.64 -9.52 -14.85
C VAL A 536 1.58 -8.57 -15.55
N VAL A 537 1.63 -8.62 -16.89
CA VAL A 537 2.50 -7.78 -17.73
C VAL A 537 1.76 -6.59 -18.35
N ASP A 538 0.43 -6.64 -18.34
CA ASP A 538 -0.44 -5.49 -18.63
C ASP A 538 -1.82 -5.72 -17.99
N TYR A 539 -2.53 -4.65 -17.65
CA TYR A 539 -3.77 -4.71 -16.88
C TYR A 539 -4.72 -3.55 -17.20
N GLU A 540 -5.99 -3.88 -17.45
CA GLU A 540 -7.06 -2.93 -17.72
C GLU A 540 -8.29 -3.23 -16.85
N ASN A 541 -9.13 -2.23 -16.62
CA ASN A 541 -10.41 -2.41 -15.93
C ASN A 541 -11.46 -1.41 -16.39
N ALA A 542 -12.74 -1.77 -16.23
CA ALA A 542 -13.87 -0.92 -16.56
C ALA A 542 -15.07 -1.18 -15.65
N LEU A 543 -15.91 -0.16 -15.45
CA LEU A 543 -17.19 -0.32 -14.77
C LEU A 543 -18.16 -1.10 -15.65
N LEU A 544 -18.88 -2.03 -15.04
CA LEU A 544 -19.97 -2.77 -15.68
C LEU A 544 -21.27 -1.97 -15.57
N SER A 545 -21.98 -1.85 -16.70
CA SER A 545 -23.29 -1.18 -16.78
C SER A 545 -24.40 -2.23 -16.81
N SER A 546 -25.46 -2.03 -16.03
CA SER A 546 -26.66 -2.89 -16.08
C SER A 546 -27.54 -2.52 -17.27
N ASN A 547 -27.94 -3.50 -18.08
CA ASN A 547 -28.92 -3.26 -19.15
C ASN A 547 -30.35 -3.25 -18.55
N GLY A 548 -31.05 -2.12 -18.67
CA GLY A 548 -32.15 -1.71 -17.79
C GLY A 548 -33.55 -2.28 -18.03
N ASP A 549 -33.75 -3.21 -18.97
CA ASP A 549 -35.12 -3.51 -19.45
C ASP A 549 -35.78 -4.79 -18.90
N ASN A 550 -35.06 -5.62 -18.12
CA ASN A 550 -35.64 -6.84 -17.55
C ASN A 550 -35.49 -6.89 -16.03
N ALA A 551 -36.59 -6.64 -15.31
CA ALA A 551 -36.68 -6.66 -13.85
C ALA A 551 -36.27 -7.99 -13.17
N HIS A 552 -35.96 -9.04 -13.95
CA HIS A 552 -35.62 -10.38 -13.46
C HIS A 552 -34.31 -10.97 -14.03
N ALA A 553 -33.58 -10.25 -14.89
CA ALA A 553 -32.28 -10.69 -15.39
C ALA A 553 -31.32 -9.49 -15.42
N GLN A 554 -30.57 -9.28 -14.33
CA GLN A 554 -29.53 -8.25 -14.30
C GLN A 554 -28.37 -8.70 -15.18
N GLN A 555 -28.41 -8.30 -16.44
CA GLN A 555 -27.32 -8.47 -17.39
C GLN A 555 -26.36 -7.29 -17.25
N TYR A 556 -25.09 -7.56 -16.94
CA TYR A 556 -24.05 -6.55 -16.86
C TYR A 556 -23.14 -6.64 -18.07
N VAL A 557 -22.81 -5.49 -18.67
CA VAL A 557 -21.92 -5.42 -19.84
C VAL A 557 -20.87 -4.34 -19.68
N ALA A 558 -19.70 -4.57 -20.28
CA ALA A 558 -18.60 -3.61 -20.36
C ALA A 558 -17.77 -3.87 -21.62
N SER A 559 -17.13 -2.82 -22.11
CA SER A 559 -16.12 -2.88 -23.15
C SER A 559 -14.86 -2.23 -22.61
N LEU A 560 -13.71 -2.87 -22.81
CA LEU A 560 -12.40 -2.37 -22.38
C LEU A 560 -11.31 -2.71 -23.40
N PRO A 561 -10.25 -1.90 -23.51
CA PRO A 561 -9.10 -2.24 -24.34
C PRO A 561 -8.50 -3.59 -23.93
N LEU A 562 -7.98 -4.34 -24.90
CA LEU A 562 -7.15 -5.52 -24.64
C LEU A 562 -5.81 -5.05 -24.04
N PRO A 563 -5.44 -5.48 -22.82
CA PRO A 563 -4.10 -5.25 -22.30
C PRO A 563 -3.09 -5.86 -23.27
N SER A 564 -2.23 -5.03 -23.85
CA SER A 564 -1.32 -5.36 -24.94
C SER A 564 -0.04 -4.51 -24.97
N ASN A 565 0.08 -3.50 -24.10
CA ASN A 565 1.24 -2.62 -24.02
C ASN A 565 2.39 -3.25 -23.22
N THR A 566 2.95 -4.34 -23.75
CA THR A 566 4.06 -5.03 -23.08
C THR A 566 5.40 -4.55 -23.64
N HIS A 567 6.20 -3.87 -22.81
CA HIS A 567 7.62 -3.63 -23.11
C HIS A 567 8.51 -4.85 -22.80
N ILE A 568 7.89 -5.98 -22.46
CA ILE A 568 8.50 -7.13 -21.81
C ILE A 568 8.42 -8.31 -22.76
N LYS A 569 9.58 -8.90 -23.09
CA LYS A 569 9.62 -10.11 -23.91
C LYS A 569 9.18 -11.30 -23.06
N VAL A 570 8.05 -11.90 -23.42
CA VAL A 570 7.54 -13.11 -22.77
C VAL A 570 7.43 -14.27 -23.77
N LYS A 571 7.54 -15.51 -23.29
CA LYS A 571 7.52 -16.71 -24.15
C LYS A 571 6.11 -17.16 -24.48
N LYS A 572 5.18 -16.98 -23.52
CA LYS A 572 3.75 -17.31 -23.67
C LYS A 572 2.93 -16.26 -22.93
N HIS A 573 1.68 -16.13 -23.37
CA HIS A 573 0.69 -15.27 -22.74
C HIS A 573 -0.54 -16.07 -22.30
N ALA A 574 -1.20 -15.62 -21.24
CA ALA A 574 -2.57 -15.99 -20.92
C ALA A 574 -3.40 -14.73 -20.69
N LEU A 575 -4.69 -14.77 -21.01
CA LEU A 575 -5.61 -13.68 -20.70
C LEU A 575 -6.51 -14.15 -19.54
N VAL A 576 -6.61 -13.31 -18.51
CA VAL A 576 -7.49 -13.53 -17.36
C VAL A 576 -8.46 -12.38 -17.26
N VAL A 577 -9.75 -12.67 -17.19
CA VAL A 577 -10.82 -11.69 -16.98
C VAL A 577 -11.58 -12.07 -15.71
N TRP A 578 -11.80 -11.12 -14.81
CA TRP A 578 -12.59 -11.35 -13.59
C TRP A 578 -13.44 -10.15 -13.23
N VAL A 579 -14.47 -10.40 -12.43
CA VAL A 579 -15.38 -9.36 -11.93
C VAL A 579 -15.20 -9.21 -10.42
N SER A 580 -15.23 -7.97 -9.92
CA SER A 580 -15.29 -7.67 -8.49
C SER A 580 -16.24 -6.50 -8.20
N GLU A 581 -16.42 -6.16 -6.93
CA GLU A 581 -17.13 -4.94 -6.53
C GLU A 581 -16.12 -3.78 -6.44
N THR A 582 -16.54 -2.56 -6.79
CA THR A 582 -15.70 -1.34 -6.73
C THR A 582 -15.02 -1.10 -5.38
N ASN A 583 -15.62 -1.53 -4.27
CA ASN A 583 -15.12 -1.33 -2.92
C ASN A 583 -14.48 -2.58 -2.29
N ASP A 584 -14.55 -3.73 -2.96
CA ASP A 584 -14.08 -5.03 -2.46
C ASP A 584 -13.40 -5.80 -3.60
N PRO A 585 -12.06 -5.94 -3.58
CA PRO A 585 -11.31 -6.51 -4.70
C PRO A 585 -11.51 -8.01 -4.88
N SER A 586 -12.32 -8.67 -4.04
CA SER A 586 -12.51 -10.12 -4.11
C SER A 586 -13.18 -10.53 -5.43
N PRO A 587 -12.63 -11.52 -6.15
CA PRO A 587 -13.21 -11.98 -7.40
C PRO A 587 -14.58 -12.63 -7.14
N LEU A 588 -15.59 -12.14 -7.84
CA LEU A 588 -16.94 -12.72 -7.91
C LEU A 588 -17.03 -13.84 -8.93
N GLN A 589 -16.32 -13.71 -10.06
CA GLN A 589 -16.22 -14.73 -11.10
C GLN A 589 -14.96 -14.48 -11.92
N VAL A 590 -14.37 -15.52 -12.50
CA VAL A 590 -13.14 -15.46 -13.30
C VAL A 590 -13.25 -16.37 -14.53
N ALA A 591 -12.64 -15.94 -15.63
CA ALA A 591 -12.42 -16.74 -16.82
C ALA A 591 -10.98 -16.53 -17.29
N ALA A 592 -10.29 -17.60 -17.65
CA ALA A 592 -8.89 -17.55 -18.05
C ALA A 592 -8.59 -18.58 -19.13
N SER A 593 -7.65 -18.28 -20.03
CA SER A 593 -7.11 -19.24 -20.97
C SER A 593 -5.78 -18.76 -21.54
N TRP A 594 -5.03 -19.68 -22.15
CA TRP A 594 -3.84 -19.33 -22.93
C TRP A 594 -4.21 -18.38 -24.07
N TRP A 595 -3.49 -17.26 -24.16
CA TRP A 595 -3.67 -16.26 -25.19
C TRP A 595 -2.74 -16.58 -26.36
N LEU A 596 -3.29 -17.23 -27.39
CA LEU A 596 -2.53 -17.75 -28.53
C LEU A 596 -2.50 -16.78 -29.73
N GLN A 597 -3.29 -15.70 -29.71
CA GLN A 597 -3.29 -14.67 -30.75
C GLN A 597 -2.23 -13.59 -30.46
N GLY A 598 -0.94 -13.95 -30.60
CA GLY A 598 0.17 -13.03 -30.31
C GLY A 598 1.53 -13.40 -30.89
N THR A 599 1.63 -14.45 -31.69
CA THR A 599 2.89 -14.89 -32.34
C THR A 599 2.97 -14.49 -33.81
N LYS A 600 2.41 -13.35 -34.20
CA LYS A 600 2.87 -12.68 -35.43
C LYS A 600 4.03 -11.77 -35.05
N SER A 601 5.23 -12.27 -35.36
CA SER A 601 6.52 -11.58 -35.32
C SER A 601 6.40 -10.09 -35.64
N MET A 602 6.79 -9.24 -34.69
CA MET A 602 7.46 -7.98 -35.00
C MET A 602 8.94 -8.25 -35.23
#